data_AF-A0A6B3C1W5-F1
#
_entry.id   AF-A0A6B3C1W5-F1
#
_cell.length_a   1.000
_cell.length_b   1.000
_cell.length_c   1.000
_cell.angle_alpha   90.00
_cell.angle_beta   90.00
_cell.angle_gamma   90.00
#
_symmetry.space_group_name_H-M   'P 1'
#
loop_
_entity.id
_entity.type
_entity.pdbx_description
1 polymer ?
#
loop_
_entity_poly.entity_id
_entity_poly.type
_entity_poly.pdbx_seq_one_letter_code
_entity_poly.pdbx_strand_id
1 'polypeptide(L)'
;MSEQTLPEPVRDLLAAIVEALTVPLADQAADDDTANRLMRERASNARIIANSALTSPSLSDIARAAGQLCGWTADSPVTYRPYQARTPQTVTLPTGEDQ
;
A
#
# COMPACT_ATOMS: atom_id res chain seq x y z
N MET A 1 -7.90 -31.79 -1.80
CA MET A 1 -7.94 -30.59 -0.93
C MET A 1 -8.57 -29.49 -1.76
N SER A 2 -9.76 -29.01 -1.42
CA SER A 2 -10.38 -27.91 -2.15
C SER A 2 -9.62 -26.63 -1.82
N GLU A 3 -9.11 -25.92 -2.84
CA GLU A 3 -8.59 -24.57 -2.68
C GLU A 3 -9.75 -23.69 -2.20
N GLN A 4 -9.74 -23.30 -0.91
CA GLN A 4 -10.68 -22.32 -0.41
C GLN A 4 -10.26 -20.95 -0.94
N THR A 5 -10.82 -20.57 -2.08
CA THR A 5 -10.67 -19.22 -2.60
C THR A 5 -11.50 -18.27 -1.75
N LEU A 6 -10.90 -17.18 -1.26
CA LEU A 6 -11.62 -16.14 -0.53
C LEU A 6 -12.77 -15.57 -1.37
N PRO A 7 -13.87 -15.08 -0.78
CA PRO A 7 -14.87 -14.32 -1.52
C PRO A 7 -14.26 -13.04 -2.13
N GLU A 8 -14.75 -12.62 -3.31
CA GLU A 8 -14.23 -11.43 -3.99
C GLU A 8 -14.25 -10.17 -3.10
N PRO A 9 -15.34 -9.85 -2.38
CA PRO A 9 -15.36 -8.66 -1.51
C PRO A 9 -14.29 -8.67 -0.42
N VAL A 10 -13.92 -9.87 0.06
CA VAL A 10 -12.87 -10.02 1.06
C VAL A 10 -11.49 -9.77 0.43
N ARG A 11 -11.26 -10.25 -0.80
CA ARG A 11 -10.04 -9.94 -1.54
C ARG A 11 -9.91 -8.44 -1.81
N ASP A 12 -11.00 -7.80 -2.24
CA ASP A 12 -11.01 -6.36 -2.52
C ASP A 12 -10.69 -5.55 -1.27
N LEU A 13 -11.28 -5.91 -0.14
CA LEU A 13 -10.96 -5.28 1.14
C LEU A 13 -9.48 -5.46 1.52
N LEU A 14 -8.93 -6.67 1.36
CA LEU A 14 -7.51 -6.93 1.64
C LEU A 14 -6.61 -6.13 0.69
N ALA A 15 -6.95 -6.04 -0.59
CA ALA A 15 -6.23 -5.23 -1.57
C ALA A 15 -6.25 -3.74 -1.18
N ALA A 16 -7.41 -3.21 -0.78
CA ALA A 16 -7.55 -1.83 -0.31
C ALA A 16 -6.73 -1.57 0.97
N ILE A 17 -6.66 -2.53 1.90
CA ILE A 17 -5.80 -2.42 3.09
C ILE A 17 -4.32 -2.40 2.71
N VAL A 18 -3.90 -3.29 1.81
CA VAL A 18 -2.51 -3.32 1.32
C VAL A 18 -2.16 -2.00 0.64
N GLU A 19 -3.03 -1.47 -0.22
CA GLU A 19 -2.84 -0.19 -0.89
C GLU A 19 -2.73 0.97 0.11
N ALA A 20 -3.66 1.05 1.08
CA ALA A 20 -3.63 2.08 2.12
C ALA A 20 -2.33 2.05 2.93
N LEU A 21 -1.82 0.85 3.25
CA LEU A 21 -0.58 0.67 4.01
C LEU A 21 0.69 0.80 3.15
N THR A 22 0.56 0.81 1.83
CA THR A 22 1.69 1.03 0.91
C THR A 22 1.99 2.52 0.81
N VAL A 23 2.62 3.04 1.86
CA VAL A 23 3.12 4.42 1.91
C VAL A 23 4.62 4.39 1.60
N PRO A 24 5.08 5.02 0.50
CA PRO A 24 6.49 5.02 0.16
C PRO A 24 7.31 5.81 1.19
N LEU A 25 8.55 5.40 1.39
CA LEU A 25 9.52 6.20 2.16
C LEU A 25 9.81 7.51 1.44
N ALA A 26 10.13 8.56 2.19
CA ALA A 26 10.58 9.82 1.64
C ALA A 26 12.01 9.70 1.09
N ASP A 27 12.29 10.38 -0.02
CA ASP A 27 13.65 10.50 -0.57
C ASP A 27 14.53 11.49 0.23
N GLN A 28 13.89 12.43 0.93
CA GLN A 28 14.54 13.51 1.67
C GLN A 28 14.11 13.52 3.13
N ALA A 29 15.06 13.68 4.04
CA ALA A 29 14.79 13.70 5.48
C ALA A 29 13.82 14.83 5.90
N ALA A 30 13.77 15.94 5.16
CA ALA A 30 12.82 17.03 5.40
C ALA A 30 11.34 16.59 5.22
N ASP A 31 11.10 15.52 4.47
CA ASP A 31 9.76 14.98 4.19
C ASP A 31 9.38 13.81 5.11
N ASP A 32 10.29 13.33 5.98
CA ASP A 32 10.07 12.18 6.85
C ASP A 32 8.85 12.37 7.76
N ASP A 33 8.66 13.57 8.31
CA ASP A 33 7.51 13.88 9.16
C ASP A 33 6.19 13.81 8.38
N THR A 34 6.19 14.25 7.11
CA THR A 34 5.03 14.16 6.23
C THR A 34 4.72 12.71 5.89
N ALA A 35 5.73 11.92 5.54
CA ALA A 35 5.59 10.48 5.28
C ALA A 35 5.07 9.72 6.51
N ASN A 36 5.64 9.98 7.69
CA ASN A 36 5.23 9.37 8.94
C ASN A 36 3.81 9.75 9.35
N ARG A 37 3.41 11.01 9.14
CA ARG A 37 2.02 11.45 9.38
C ARG A 37 1.05 10.73 8.47
N LEU A 38 1.36 10.66 7.17
CA LEU A 38 0.52 9.96 6.18
C LEU A 38 0.37 8.47 6.52
N MET A 39 1.47 7.79 6.88
CA MET A 39 1.45 6.39 7.28
C MET A 39 0.56 6.16 8.50
N ARG A 40 0.68 7.00 9.55
CA ARG A 40 -0.17 6.89 10.74
C ARG A 40 -1.65 7.09 10.43
N GLU A 41 -1.97 8.08 9.59
CA GLU A 41 -3.34 8.36 9.18
C GLU A 41 -3.94 7.19 8.42
N ARG A 42 -3.27 6.70 7.36
CA ARG A 42 -3.76 5.59 6.56
C ARG A 42 -3.84 4.28 7.34
N ALA A 43 -2.90 4.02 8.24
CA ALA A 43 -2.97 2.86 9.13
C ALA A 43 -4.17 2.94 10.09
N SER A 44 -4.48 4.13 10.63
CA SER A 44 -5.66 4.36 11.46
C SER A 44 -6.95 4.10 10.67
N ASN A 45 -7.03 4.63 9.45
CA ASN A 45 -8.17 4.45 8.54
C ASN A 45 -8.37 2.96 8.19
N ALA A 46 -7.31 2.26 7.81
CA ALA A 46 -7.36 0.83 7.52
C ALA A 46 -7.84 0.02 8.74
N ARG A 47 -7.35 0.35 9.94
CA ARG A 47 -7.79 -0.29 11.19
C ARG A 47 -9.27 -0.07 11.48
N ILE A 48 -9.78 1.16 11.29
CA ILE A 48 -11.20 1.49 11.47
C ILE A 48 -12.07 0.66 10.52
N ILE A 49 -11.70 0.61 9.24
CA ILE A 49 -12.43 -0.14 8.23
C ILE A 49 -12.38 -1.64 8.50
N ALA A 50 -11.22 -2.19 8.85
CA ALA A 50 -11.09 -3.61 9.20
C ALA A 50 -12.01 -3.99 10.38
N ASN A 51 -12.06 -3.17 11.44
CA ASN A 51 -12.99 -3.39 12.56
C ASN A 51 -14.46 -3.32 12.12
N SER A 52 -14.80 -2.39 11.23
CA SER A 52 -16.16 -2.32 10.66
C SER A 52 -16.50 -3.57 9.85
N ALA A 53 -15.56 -4.09 9.05
CA ALA A 53 -15.77 -5.29 8.25
C ALA A 53 -15.91 -6.55 9.12
N LEU A 54 -15.14 -6.66 10.21
CA LEU A 54 -15.24 -7.77 11.17
C LEU A 54 -16.59 -7.82 11.90
N THR A 55 -17.27 -6.69 12.02
CA THR A 55 -18.59 -6.58 12.66
C THR A 55 -19.73 -6.58 11.64
N SER A 56 -19.42 -6.68 10.35
CA SER A 56 -20.41 -6.66 9.27
C SER A 56 -20.98 -8.05 8.97
N PRO A 57 -22.31 -8.21 8.87
CA PRO A 57 -22.93 -9.51 8.64
C PRO A 57 -23.00 -9.93 7.16
N SER A 58 -22.69 -9.04 6.21
CA SER A 58 -22.88 -9.29 4.78
C SER A 58 -21.64 -8.99 3.92
N LEU A 59 -21.51 -9.71 2.80
CA LEU A 59 -20.47 -9.46 1.80
C LEU A 59 -20.63 -8.09 1.10
N SER A 60 -21.86 -7.57 1.01
CA SER A 60 -22.13 -6.25 0.45
C SER A 60 -21.60 -5.13 1.35
N ASP A 61 -21.69 -5.30 2.66
CA ASP A 61 -21.10 -4.35 3.62
C ASP A 61 -19.57 -4.37 3.55
N ILE A 62 -18.98 -5.55 3.38
CA ILE A 62 -17.53 -5.70 3.18
C ILE A 62 -17.08 -4.99 1.89
N ALA A 63 -17.81 -5.17 0.78
CA ALA A 63 -17.53 -4.46 -0.47
C ALA A 63 -17.60 -2.93 -0.31
N ARG A 64 -18.60 -2.43 0.42
CA ARG A 64 -18.74 -1.00 0.73
C ARG A 64 -17.58 -0.49 1.60
N ALA A 65 -17.14 -1.29 2.56
CA ALA A 65 -16.00 -0.98 3.42
C ALA A 65 -14.70 -0.86 2.61
N ALA A 66 -14.48 -1.75 1.64
CA ALA A 66 -13.35 -1.66 0.71
C ALA A 66 -13.38 -0.35 -0.09
N GLY A 67 -14.52 -0.02 -0.72
CA GLY A 67 -14.67 1.22 -1.48
C GLY A 67 -14.46 2.48 -0.64
N GLN A 68 -14.90 2.47 0.61
CA GLN A 68 -14.67 3.57 1.55
C GLN A 68 -13.18 3.76 1.86
N LEU A 69 -12.43 2.68 2.07
CA LEU A 69 -10.99 2.76 2.31
C LEU A 69 -10.23 3.27 1.08
N CYS A 70 -10.61 2.84 -0.12
CA CYS A 70 -10.06 3.38 -1.36
C CYS A 70 -10.31 4.89 -1.47
N GLY A 71 -11.53 5.35 -1.17
CA GLY A 71 -11.86 6.78 -1.14
C GLY A 71 -10.98 7.57 -0.19
N TRP A 72 -10.86 7.12 1.07
CA TRP A 72 -9.99 7.77 2.06
C TRP A 72 -8.51 7.75 1.67
N THR A 73 -8.06 6.71 0.98
CA THR A 73 -6.67 6.61 0.49
C THR A 73 -6.42 7.62 -0.63
N ALA A 74 -7.41 7.84 -1.50
CA ALA A 74 -7.37 8.82 -2.58
C ALA A 74 -7.42 10.27 -2.06
N ASP A 75 -8.16 10.54 -0.98
CA ASP A 75 -8.27 11.86 -0.35
C ASP A 75 -6.95 12.31 0.32
N SER A 76 -6.09 11.37 0.69
CA SER A 76 -4.78 11.64 1.31
C SER A 76 -3.63 11.13 0.42
N PRO A 77 -3.32 11.81 -0.70
CA PRO A 77 -2.29 11.38 -1.65
C PRO A 77 -0.87 11.56 -1.10
N VAL A 78 0.09 10.83 -1.67
CA VAL A 78 1.52 11.07 -1.44
C VAL A 78 1.90 12.40 -2.09
N THR A 79 2.42 13.33 -1.31
CA THR A 79 2.74 14.71 -1.73
C THR A 79 4.24 15.01 -1.72
N TYR A 80 5.07 14.06 -1.28
CA TYR A 80 6.53 14.15 -1.28
C TYR A 80 7.13 13.23 -2.33
N ARG A 81 8.42 13.40 -2.60
CA ARG A 81 9.14 12.51 -3.53
C ARG A 81 9.39 11.15 -2.88
N PRO A 82 8.88 10.04 -3.44
CA PRO A 82 9.19 8.70 -2.95
C PRO A 82 10.67 8.36 -3.14
N TYR A 83 11.26 7.67 -2.16
CA TYR A 83 12.55 7.02 -2.34
C TYR A 83 12.47 5.97 -3.45
N GLN A 84 13.39 6.04 -4.40
CA GLN A 84 13.55 5.04 -5.44
C GLN A 84 14.85 4.28 -5.17
N ALA A 85 14.76 3.00 -4.84
CA ALA A 85 15.93 2.15 -4.71
C ALA A 85 16.69 2.18 -6.05
N ARG A 86 17.95 2.63 -6.01
CA ARG A 86 18.80 2.65 -7.20
C ARG A 86 19.05 1.19 -7.60
N THR A 87 18.54 0.76 -8.75
CA THR A 87 18.95 -0.51 -9.34
C THR A 87 20.46 -0.43 -9.62
N PRO A 88 21.26 -1.41 -9.17
CA PRO A 88 22.67 -1.42 -9.51
C PRO A 88 22.78 -1.49 -11.03
N GLN A 89 23.36 -0.46 -11.65
CA GLN A 89 23.73 -0.57 -13.05
C GLN A 89 24.77 -1.69 -13.15
N THR A 90 24.48 -2.69 -13.95
CA THR A 90 25.47 -3.69 -14.35
C THR A 90 26.60 -2.93 -15.04
N VAL A 91 27.68 -2.66 -14.30
CA VAL A 91 28.92 -2.16 -14.88
C VAL A 91 29.47 -3.31 -15.71
N THR A 92 29.19 -3.28 -17.02
CA THR A 92 29.93 -4.11 -17.98
C THR A 92 31.35 -3.55 -18.02
N LEU A 93 32.22 -4.13 -17.20
CA LEU A 93 33.67 -3.95 -17.33
C LEU A 93 34.05 -4.34 -18.77
N PRO A 94 34.78 -3.50 -19.52
CA PRO A 94 35.33 -3.94 -20.80
C PRO A 94 36.34 -5.05 -20.48
N THR A 95 36.03 -6.26 -20.92
CA THR A 95 36.99 -7.36 -20.97
C THR A 95 38.12 -6.92 -21.89
N GLY A 96 39.22 -6.45 -21.29
CA GLY A 96 40.48 -6.22 -22.00
C GLY A 96 41.07 -7.58 -22.34
N GLU A 97 40.59 -8.19 -23.42
CA GLU A 97 41.28 -9.24 -24.13
C GLU A 97 41.80 -8.63 -25.43
N ASP A 98 43.04 -8.14 -25.38
CA ASP A 98 43.94 -8.00 -26.53
C ASP A 98 45.35 -7.75 -26.00
N GLN A 99 46.10 -8.84 -25.76
CA GLN A 99 47.56 -8.89 -25.81
C GLN A 99 48.01 -10.20 -26.45
#